data_AF-A0A7X9IEW2-F1
#
_entry.id   AF-A0A7X9IEW2-F1
#
_cell.length_a   1.000
_cell.length_b   1.000
_cell.length_c   1.000
_cell.angle_alpha   90.00
_cell.angle_beta   90.00
_cell.angle_gamma   90.00
#
_symmetry.space_group_name_H-M   'P 1'
#
loop_
_entity.id
_entity.type
_entity.pdbx_description
1 polymer ?
#
loop_
_entity_poly.entity_id
_entity_poly.type
_entity_poly.pdbx_seq_one_letter_code
_entity_poly.pdbx_strand_id
1 'polypeptide(L)'
;MSKDPKRLKADSAYRIKRARKKKPMRLVELAIVVLFLIIVAYAASFVVQVTKGYSQERPAVEYFINLQILNGCGQPGIAGLLTDRLERRILKPLTVRVVDAANFDHFDVDTTFLVSRTADTAAVKLLARQLGLDDDIACRELEDNYMNIGATLVVGKDYKRLLNGQPAGSTAGNPQPRSD
;
A
#
# COMPACT_ATOMS: atom_id res chain seq x y z
N MET A 1 -8.25 -56.62 88.32
CA MET A 1 -7.22 -55.56 88.16
C MET A 1 -6.71 -55.63 86.72
N SER A 2 -7.31 -54.94 85.75
CA SER A 2 -7.20 -53.49 85.47
C SER A 2 -5.76 -53.00 85.36
N LYS A 3 -5.27 -52.85 84.13
CA LYS A 3 -4.54 -51.68 83.64
C LYS A 3 -4.71 -51.61 82.12
N ASP A 4 -5.55 -50.66 81.70
CA ASP A 4 -5.81 -50.28 80.31
C ASP A 4 -4.52 -50.01 79.50
N PRO A 5 -4.40 -50.54 78.27
CA PRO A 5 -3.28 -50.23 77.37
C PRO A 5 -3.31 -48.79 76.82
N LYS A 6 -4.37 -48.01 77.11
CA LYS A 6 -4.57 -46.64 76.60
C LYS A 6 -3.75 -45.56 77.31
N ARG A 7 -2.97 -45.91 78.34
CA ARG A 7 -2.18 -44.94 79.14
C ARG A 7 -0.67 -45.00 78.92
N LEU A 8 -0.18 -45.82 77.98
CA LEU A 8 1.16 -45.65 77.41
C LEU A 8 1.10 -44.62 76.28
N LYS A 9 0.91 -43.37 76.71
CA LYS A 9 1.75 -42.25 76.27
C LYS A 9 1.83 -42.13 74.75
N ALA A 10 0.87 -41.53 74.07
CA ALA A 10 0.42 -40.14 74.27
C ALA A 10 1.54 -39.08 74.39
N ASP A 11 2.80 -39.47 74.64
CA ASP A 11 3.96 -38.57 74.68
C ASP A 11 4.76 -38.59 73.36
N SER A 12 4.56 -39.60 72.50
CA SER A 12 5.13 -39.64 71.16
C SER A 12 4.39 -38.73 70.15
N ALA A 13 3.15 -38.34 70.45
CA ALA A 13 2.27 -37.66 69.51
C ALA A 13 2.15 -36.13 69.73
N TYR A 14 2.82 -35.55 70.72
CA TYR A 14 2.73 -34.10 71.00
C TYR A 14 3.99 -33.29 70.64
N ARG A 15 4.84 -33.83 69.76
CA ARG A 15 5.87 -33.03 69.08
C ARG A 15 5.66 -33.05 67.58
N ILE A 16 4.44 -32.73 67.15
CA ILE A 16 4.26 -32.05 65.86
C ILE A 16 4.90 -30.67 66.05
N LYS A 17 6.22 -30.61 65.88
CA LYS A 17 6.89 -29.36 65.56
C LYS A 17 6.21 -28.86 64.30
N ARG A 18 5.24 -27.96 64.44
CA ARG A 18 4.87 -27.02 63.39
C ARG A 18 6.14 -26.23 63.12
N ALA A 19 6.98 -26.75 62.23
CA ALA A 19 7.93 -25.94 61.52
C ALA A 19 7.06 -24.92 60.77
N ARG A 20 6.80 -23.78 61.42
CA ARG A 20 6.31 -22.59 60.75
C ARG A 20 7.28 -22.37 59.61
N LYS A 21 6.89 -22.77 58.39
CA LYS A 21 7.66 -22.47 57.17
C LYS A 21 7.91 -20.97 57.23
N LYS A 22 9.17 -20.59 57.42
CA LYS A 22 9.57 -19.19 57.52
C LYS A 22 9.10 -18.53 56.22
N LYS A 23 8.24 -17.53 56.37
CA LYS A 23 7.55 -16.87 55.27
C LYS A 23 8.59 -16.35 54.27
N PRO A 24 8.47 -16.59 52.96
CA PRO A 24 9.32 -15.96 51.97
C PRO A 24 8.83 -14.51 51.77
N MET A 25 8.78 -13.72 52.86
CA MET A 25 8.23 -12.36 52.88
C MET A 25 8.97 -11.48 51.87
N ARG A 26 10.29 -11.68 51.74
CA ARG A 26 11.15 -11.00 50.77
C ARG A 26 10.89 -11.41 49.31
N LEU A 27 10.56 -12.68 49.04
CA LEU A 27 10.24 -13.13 47.68
C LEU A 27 8.86 -12.62 47.25
N VAL A 28 7.90 -12.62 48.18
CA VAL A 28 6.55 -12.10 47.94
C VAL A 28 6.59 -10.59 47.73
N GLU A 29 7.36 -9.85 48.54
CA GLU A 29 7.63 -8.42 48.34
C GLU A 29 8.24 -8.14 46.96
N LEU A 30 9.27 -8.92 46.57
CA LEU A 30 9.91 -8.77 45.26
C LEU A 30 8.95 -9.11 44.11
N ALA A 31 8.13 -10.15 44.25
CA ALA A 31 7.14 -10.53 43.27
C ALA A 31 6.07 -9.43 43.08
N ILE A 32 5.63 -8.79 44.18
CA ILE A 32 4.68 -7.68 44.12
C ILE A 32 5.29 -6.47 43.41
N VAL A 33 6.55 -6.12 43.70
CA VAL A 33 7.24 -5.02 43.03
C VAL A 33 7.42 -5.30 41.53
N VAL A 34 7.83 -6.52 41.16
CA VAL A 34 7.98 -6.93 39.76
C VAL A 34 6.64 -6.88 39.04
N LEU A 35 5.57 -7.39 39.65
CA LEU A 35 4.23 -7.34 39.07
C LEU A 35 3.75 -5.90 38.86
N PHE A 36 3.99 -5.03 39.83
CA PHE A 36 3.66 -3.61 39.74
C PHE A 36 4.42 -2.94 38.58
N LEU A 37 5.71 -3.21 38.42
CA LEU A 37 6.51 -2.68 37.31
C LEU A 37 6.00 -3.15 35.95
N ILE A 38 5.59 -4.42 35.83
CA ILE A 38 5.00 -4.95 34.59
C ILE A 38 3.68 -4.24 34.27
N ILE A 39 2.82 -4.04 35.27
CA ILE A 39 1.54 -3.33 35.08
C ILE A 39 1.79 -1.88 34.66
N VAL A 40 2.74 -1.19 35.29
CA VAL A 40 3.11 0.19 34.92
C VAL A 40 3.69 0.25 33.52
N ALA A 41 4.57 -0.69 33.15
CA ALA A 41 5.12 -0.77 31.80
C ALA A 41 4.03 -1.03 30.75
N TYR A 42 3.08 -1.92 31.04
CA TYR A 42 1.94 -2.20 30.17
C TYR A 42 1.01 -0.98 30.04
N ALA A 43 0.67 -0.32 31.15
CA ALA A 43 -0.15 0.89 31.15
C ALA A 43 0.52 2.04 30.40
N ALA A 44 1.83 2.24 30.60
CA ALA A 44 2.61 3.22 29.86
C ALA A 44 2.66 2.89 28.37
N SER A 45 2.85 1.61 28.00
CA SER A 45 2.80 1.15 26.62
C SER A 45 1.42 1.40 26.00
N PHE A 46 0.35 1.13 26.73
CA PHE A 46 -1.02 1.38 26.31
C PHE A 46 -1.31 2.88 26.13
N VAL A 47 -0.88 3.72 27.07
CA VAL A 47 -1.00 5.18 26.95
C VAL A 47 -0.21 5.68 25.74
N VAL A 48 1.00 5.19 25.52
CA VAL A 48 1.78 5.52 24.31
C VAL A 48 1.05 5.08 23.05
N GLN A 49 0.42 3.91 23.03
CA GLN A 49 -0.35 3.38 21.90
C GLN A 49 -1.67 4.14 21.65
N VAL A 50 -2.27 4.72 22.70
CA VAL A 50 -3.50 5.52 22.62
C VAL A 50 -3.20 6.98 22.29
N THR A 51 -2.10 7.55 22.80
CA THR A 51 -1.73 8.97 22.62
C THR A 51 -0.87 9.23 21.41
N LYS A 52 0.04 8.30 21.04
CA LYS A 52 0.47 8.15 19.65
C LYS A 52 -0.71 7.52 18.95
N GLY A 53 -1.76 8.32 18.74
CA GLY A 53 -2.94 7.89 18.02
C GLY A 53 -2.45 7.06 16.84
N TYR A 54 -3.10 5.93 16.60
CA TYR A 54 -3.06 5.31 15.30
C TYR A 54 -3.55 6.37 14.30
N SER A 55 -2.67 7.28 13.91
CA SER A 55 -2.61 7.78 12.55
C SER A 55 -2.54 6.49 11.77
N GLN A 56 -3.73 6.02 11.40
CA GLN A 56 -3.94 5.30 10.18
C GLN A 56 -3.21 6.16 9.15
N GLU A 57 -1.93 5.89 8.94
CA GLU A 57 -1.41 5.86 7.59
C GLU A 57 -2.38 4.90 6.90
N ARG A 58 -3.50 5.44 6.40
CA ARG A 58 -4.34 4.72 5.45
C ARG A 58 -3.31 4.22 4.45
N PRO A 59 -3.12 2.91 4.27
CA PRO A 59 -2.14 2.43 3.31
C PRO A 59 -2.44 3.20 2.04
N ALA A 60 -1.46 3.99 1.57
CA ALA A 60 -1.67 4.87 0.43
C ALA A 60 -2.26 3.98 -0.65
N VAL A 61 -3.50 4.26 -1.07
CA VAL A 61 -4.24 3.39 -1.99
C VAL A 61 -3.40 3.30 -3.26
N GLU A 62 -2.70 2.18 -3.42
CA GLU A 62 -1.80 1.95 -4.53
C GLU A 62 -2.64 1.43 -5.69
N TYR A 63 -2.69 2.21 -6.77
CA TYR A 63 -3.40 1.86 -7.97
C TYR A 63 -2.47 1.08 -8.88
N PHE A 64 -2.91 -0.07 -9.36
CA PHE A 64 -2.19 -0.86 -10.34
C PHE A 64 -3.00 -0.93 -11.63
N ILE A 65 -2.36 -0.66 -12.77
CA ILE A 65 -3.01 -0.73 -14.07
C ILE A 65 -2.13 -1.46 -15.09
N ASN A 66 -2.73 -2.44 -15.76
CA ASN A 66 -2.18 -3.01 -16.99
C ASN A 66 -2.63 -2.16 -18.17
N LEU A 67 -1.66 -1.62 -18.90
CA LEU A 67 -1.86 -0.70 -20.00
C LEU A 67 -1.59 -1.39 -21.34
N GLN A 68 -2.48 -1.20 -22.29
CA GLN A 68 -2.23 -1.48 -23.71
C GLN A 68 -1.90 -0.16 -24.41
N ILE A 69 -0.90 -0.15 -25.30
CA ILE A 69 -0.54 1.03 -26.10
C ILE A 69 -0.85 0.74 -27.57
N LEU A 70 -1.66 1.59 -28.19
CA LEU A 70 -2.01 1.49 -29.61
C LEU A 70 -1.45 2.69 -30.37
N ASN A 71 -0.67 2.42 -31.42
CA ASN A 71 -0.16 3.43 -32.33
C ASN A 71 -1.25 3.89 -33.31
N GLY A 72 -1.85 5.06 -33.05
CA GLY A 72 -2.85 5.68 -33.92
C GLY A 72 -2.30 6.80 -34.81
N CYS A 73 -0.99 7.10 -34.75
CA CYS A 73 -0.40 8.21 -35.52
C CYS A 73 0.37 7.76 -36.76
N GLY A 74 0.57 6.45 -36.94
CA GLY A 74 1.27 5.88 -38.09
C GLY A 74 2.79 5.94 -38.03
N GLN A 75 3.38 6.46 -36.94
CA GLN A 75 4.83 6.48 -36.76
C GLN A 75 5.33 5.08 -36.36
N PRO A 76 6.21 4.43 -37.16
CA PRO A 76 6.69 3.09 -36.85
C PRO A 76 7.44 3.03 -35.51
N GLY A 77 7.14 2.01 -34.70
CA GLY A 77 7.85 1.74 -33.44
C GLY A 77 7.49 2.67 -32.26
N ILE A 78 6.55 3.60 -32.42
CA ILE A 78 6.25 4.57 -31.36
C ILE A 78 5.62 3.93 -30.11
N ALA A 79 4.78 2.90 -30.29
CA ALA A 79 4.16 2.19 -29.16
C ALA A 79 5.22 1.54 -28.26
N GLY A 80 6.20 0.85 -28.86
CA GLY A 80 7.32 0.25 -28.11
C GLY A 80 8.22 1.29 -27.45
N LEU A 81 8.49 2.42 -28.11
CA LEU A 81 9.30 3.49 -27.53
C LEU A 81 8.59 4.15 -26.32
N LEU A 82 7.26 4.26 -26.36
CA LEU A 82 6.47 4.77 -25.24
C LEU A 82 6.42 3.81 -24.07
N THR A 83 6.42 2.49 -24.31
CA THR A 83 6.49 1.47 -23.25
C THR A 83 7.63 1.76 -22.27
N ASP A 84 8.86 1.90 -22.81
CA ASP A 84 10.05 2.16 -21.99
C ASP A 84 9.96 3.49 -21.22
N ARG A 85 9.30 4.50 -21.81
CA ARG A 85 9.24 5.85 -21.23
C ARG A 85 8.18 5.97 -20.15
N LEU A 86 7.04 5.32 -20.32
CA LEU A 86 5.90 5.42 -19.39
C LEU A 86 6.24 4.78 -18.05
N GLU A 87 6.80 3.57 -18.05
CA GLU A 87 7.12 2.86 -16.80
C GLU A 87 8.08 3.64 -15.89
N ARG A 88 8.99 4.44 -16.47
CA ARG A 88 9.93 5.28 -15.69
C ARG A 88 9.36 6.62 -15.24
N ARG A 89 8.27 7.08 -15.83
CA ARG A 89 7.71 8.43 -15.59
C ARG A 89 6.56 8.44 -14.61
N ILE A 90 5.83 7.33 -14.52
CA ILE A 90 4.65 7.24 -13.65
C ILE A 90 5.08 7.23 -12.19
N LEU A 91 4.42 8.07 -11.40
CA LEU A 91 4.73 8.29 -9.99
C LEU A 91 3.68 7.62 -9.09
N LYS A 92 4.10 7.25 -7.89
CA LYS A 92 3.18 6.79 -6.84
C LYS A 92 2.06 7.83 -6.59
N PRO A 93 0.85 7.36 -6.23
CA PRO A 93 0.49 6.00 -5.86
C PRO A 93 0.07 5.11 -7.04
N LEU A 94 0.34 5.52 -8.29
CA LEU A 94 0.00 4.73 -9.48
C LEU A 94 1.21 3.91 -9.93
N THR A 95 0.96 2.64 -10.24
CA THR A 95 1.91 1.73 -10.89
C THR A 95 1.31 1.26 -12.20
N VAL A 96 2.04 1.47 -13.30
CA VAL A 96 1.61 1.10 -14.65
C VAL A 96 2.51 0.00 -15.17
N ARG A 97 1.93 -1.06 -15.71
CA ARG A 97 2.63 -2.11 -16.44
C ARG A 97 2.12 -2.12 -17.87
N VAL A 98 3.01 -2.03 -18.86
CA VAL A 98 2.59 -2.21 -20.24
C VAL A 98 2.55 -3.70 -20.55
N VAL A 99 1.36 -4.21 -20.89
CA VAL A 99 1.14 -5.63 -21.18
C VAL A 99 1.03 -5.93 -22.67
N ASP A 100 0.73 -4.91 -23.47
CA ASP A 100 0.58 -5.04 -24.92
C ASP A 100 0.89 -3.72 -25.63
N ALA A 101 1.47 -3.81 -26.83
CA ALA A 101 1.82 -2.68 -27.68
C ALA A 101 1.60 -3.05 -29.16
N ALA A 102 0.65 -2.38 -29.81
CA ALA A 102 0.22 -2.72 -31.17
C ALA A 102 -0.09 -1.46 -32.00
N ASN A 103 -0.57 -1.66 -33.23
CA ASN A 103 -1.11 -0.59 -34.06
C ASN A 103 -2.61 -0.42 -33.78
N PHE A 104 -3.10 0.80 -33.90
CA PHE A 104 -4.53 1.08 -33.93
C PHE A 104 -5.10 0.76 -35.31
N ASP A 105 -6.41 0.56 -35.41
CA ASP A 105 -7.09 0.23 -36.68
C ASP A 105 -6.96 1.36 -37.72
N HIS A 106 -6.73 2.59 -37.25
CA HIS A 106 -6.54 3.78 -38.07
C HIS A 106 -5.30 4.57 -37.63
N PHE A 107 -4.64 5.25 -38.57
CA PHE A 107 -3.39 6.01 -38.34
C PHE A 107 -3.56 7.53 -38.42
N ASP A 108 -4.80 8.01 -38.41
CA ASP A 108 -5.18 9.42 -38.52
C ASP A 108 -5.55 10.05 -37.17
N VAL A 109 -5.19 9.42 -36.05
CA VAL A 109 -5.46 9.95 -34.71
C VAL A 109 -4.59 11.18 -34.45
N ASP A 110 -5.20 12.35 -34.34
CA ASP A 110 -4.49 13.61 -34.12
C ASP A 110 -4.06 13.79 -32.66
N THR A 111 -4.96 13.49 -31.72
CA THR A 111 -4.75 13.70 -30.28
C THR A 111 -4.67 12.38 -29.53
N THR A 112 -3.73 12.27 -28.59
CA THR A 112 -3.60 11.10 -27.73
C THR A 112 -4.70 11.09 -26.66
N PHE A 113 -5.35 9.94 -26.47
CA PHE A 113 -6.41 9.77 -25.47
C PHE A 113 -6.34 8.41 -24.77
N LEU A 114 -7.05 8.30 -23.65
CA LEU A 114 -7.17 7.08 -22.84
C LEU A 114 -8.59 6.51 -22.95
N VAL A 115 -8.67 5.18 -23.04
CA VAL A 115 -9.91 4.42 -22.93
C VAL A 115 -9.79 3.52 -21.72
N SER A 116 -10.72 3.65 -20.77
CA SER A 116 -10.82 2.71 -19.65
C SER A 116 -11.49 1.42 -20.10
N ARG A 117 -10.94 0.28 -19.68
CA ARG A 117 -11.48 -1.06 -19.94
C ARG A 117 -12.22 -1.64 -18.74
N THR A 118 -12.37 -0.83 -17.68
CA THR A 118 -13.02 -1.20 -16.42
C THR A 118 -14.00 -0.11 -15.99
N ALA A 119 -15.06 -0.46 -15.26
CA ALA A 119 -15.99 0.54 -14.72
C ALA A 119 -15.32 1.48 -13.69
N ASP A 120 -14.34 0.99 -12.93
CA ASP A 120 -13.53 1.85 -12.05
C ASP A 120 -12.51 2.63 -12.87
N THR A 121 -12.74 3.94 -12.99
CA THR A 121 -11.91 4.86 -13.76
C THR A 121 -10.86 5.58 -12.91
N ALA A 122 -10.80 5.35 -11.59
CA ALA A 122 -9.95 6.13 -10.68
C ALA A 122 -8.47 6.06 -11.08
N ALA A 123 -7.95 4.86 -11.35
CA ALA A 123 -6.57 4.66 -11.79
C ALA A 123 -6.30 5.31 -13.17
N VAL A 124 -7.26 5.22 -14.09
CA VAL A 124 -7.11 5.78 -15.45
C VAL A 124 -7.13 7.31 -15.43
N LYS A 125 -7.94 7.93 -14.56
CA LYS A 125 -7.93 9.38 -14.33
C LYS A 125 -6.61 9.85 -13.75
N LEU A 126 -6.05 9.10 -12.80
CA LEU A 126 -4.71 9.41 -12.28
C LEU A 126 -3.65 9.30 -13.38
N LEU A 127 -3.74 8.29 -14.24
CA LEU A 127 -2.86 8.14 -15.39
C LEU A 127 -2.99 9.33 -16.35
N ALA A 128 -4.21 9.72 -16.72
CA ALA A 128 -4.47 10.86 -17.60
C ALA A 128 -3.80 12.13 -17.08
N ARG A 129 -3.98 12.44 -15.79
CA ARG A 129 -3.35 13.60 -15.13
C ARG A 129 -1.83 13.56 -15.17
N GLN A 130 -1.22 12.40 -14.88
CA GLN A 130 0.24 12.26 -14.91
C GLN A 130 0.81 12.39 -16.33
N LEU A 131 0.04 12.01 -17.34
CA LEU A 131 0.40 12.18 -18.75
C LEU A 131 0.02 13.57 -19.32
N GLY A 132 -0.69 14.38 -18.54
CA GLY A 132 -1.22 15.67 -19.00
C GLY A 132 -2.21 15.49 -20.16
N LEU A 133 -3.09 14.50 -20.08
CA LEU A 133 -4.21 14.27 -20.99
C LEU A 133 -5.51 14.77 -20.37
N ASP A 134 -6.56 14.90 -21.19
CA ASP A 134 -7.88 15.25 -20.69
C ASP A 134 -8.46 14.14 -19.79
N ASP A 135 -9.20 14.54 -18.76
CA ASP A 135 -9.85 13.64 -17.80
C ASP A 135 -11.17 13.04 -18.36
N ASP A 136 -11.55 13.37 -19.60
CA ASP A 136 -12.71 12.79 -20.29
C ASP A 136 -12.38 11.41 -20.86
N ILE A 137 -12.60 10.38 -20.03
CA ILE A 137 -12.18 9.01 -20.31
C ILE A 137 -13.39 8.19 -20.75
N ALA A 138 -13.37 7.78 -22.00
CA ALA A 138 -14.33 6.82 -22.52
C ALA A 138 -14.15 5.46 -21.82
N CYS A 139 -15.25 4.85 -21.40
CA CYS A 139 -15.26 3.51 -20.81
C CYS A 139 -15.81 2.52 -21.85
N ARG A 140 -15.01 1.50 -22.19
CA ARG A 140 -15.42 0.43 -23.10
C ARG A 140 -14.77 -0.87 -22.66
N GLU A 141 -15.55 -1.71 -22.00
CA GLU A 141 -15.15 -3.05 -21.58
C GLU A 141 -14.72 -3.90 -22.79
N LEU A 142 -13.81 -4.83 -22.56
CA LEU A 142 -13.36 -5.80 -23.55
C LEU A 142 -14.11 -7.12 -23.33
N GLU A 143 -14.66 -7.70 -24.39
CA GLU A 143 -15.34 -9.00 -24.31
C GLU A 143 -14.35 -10.12 -23.91
N ASP A 144 -13.13 -10.08 -24.45
CA ASP A 144 -12.09 -11.10 -24.25
C ASP A 144 -10.81 -10.50 -23.63
N ASN A 145 -10.88 -10.15 -22.34
CA ASN A 145 -9.78 -9.48 -21.63
C ASN A 145 -8.76 -10.43 -20.97
N TYR A 146 -8.18 -11.37 -21.71
CA TYR A 146 -7.25 -12.37 -21.16
C TYR A 146 -5.99 -11.78 -20.51
N MET A 147 -5.54 -10.61 -20.98
CA MET A 147 -4.37 -9.91 -20.43
C MET A 147 -4.72 -8.98 -19.25
N ASN A 148 -5.98 -8.95 -18.82
CA ASN A 148 -6.49 -8.08 -17.76
C ASN A 148 -6.09 -6.60 -17.97
N ILE A 149 -6.27 -6.11 -19.20
CA ILE A 149 -6.04 -4.72 -19.59
C ILE A 149 -7.04 -3.83 -18.85
N GLY A 150 -6.53 -2.85 -18.09
CA GLY A 150 -7.34 -1.87 -17.37
C GLY A 150 -7.56 -0.57 -18.15
N ALA A 151 -6.61 -0.22 -19.03
CA ALA A 151 -6.78 0.89 -19.97
C ALA A 151 -6.03 0.65 -21.28
N THR A 152 -6.49 1.33 -22.32
CA THR A 152 -5.80 1.45 -23.61
C THR A 152 -5.40 2.91 -23.83
N LEU A 153 -4.13 3.17 -24.07
CA LEU A 153 -3.59 4.46 -24.51
C LEU A 153 -3.51 4.45 -26.04
N VAL A 154 -4.33 5.28 -26.70
CA VAL A 154 -4.26 5.47 -28.14
C VAL A 154 -3.39 6.69 -28.43
N VAL A 155 -2.27 6.46 -29.10
CA VAL A 155 -1.23 7.46 -29.33
C VAL A 155 -1.50 8.23 -30.61
N GLY A 156 -1.73 9.53 -30.49
CA GLY A 156 -1.95 10.45 -31.60
C GLY A 156 -0.67 11.12 -32.12
N LYS A 157 -0.81 12.00 -33.12
CA LYS A 157 0.30 12.76 -33.71
C LYS A 157 0.99 13.71 -32.71
N ASP A 158 0.33 14.02 -31.60
CA ASP A 158 0.87 14.78 -30.47
C ASP A 158 1.82 13.98 -29.55
N TYR A 159 2.17 12.73 -29.88
CA TYR A 159 3.03 11.83 -29.08
C TYR A 159 4.34 12.45 -28.57
N LYS A 160 4.90 13.43 -29.30
CA LYS A 160 6.15 14.11 -28.89
C LYS A 160 6.00 14.77 -27.52
N ARG A 161 4.79 15.23 -27.16
CA ARG A 161 4.47 15.77 -25.85
C ARG A 161 4.69 14.73 -24.74
N LEU A 162 4.27 13.49 -24.98
CA LEU A 162 4.41 12.38 -24.03
C LEU A 162 5.88 11.97 -23.85
N LEU A 163 6.68 12.00 -24.92
CA LEU A 163 8.11 11.70 -24.84
C LEU A 163 8.89 12.74 -24.03
N ASN A 164 8.56 14.01 -24.24
CA ASN A 164 9.21 15.14 -23.57
C ASN A 164 8.66 15.38 -22.17
N GLY A 165 7.45 14.90 -21.87
CA GLY A 165 6.77 15.11 -20.59
C GLY A 165 6.21 16.49 -20.37
N GLN A 166 5.83 17.16 -21.44
CA GLN A 166 5.21 18.47 -21.34
C GLN A 166 3.72 18.28 -20.99
N PRO A 167 3.17 19.02 -20.03
CA PRO A 167 1.74 18.98 -19.73
C PRO A 167 0.92 19.51 -20.93
N ALA A 168 -0.35 19.09 -21.05
CA ALA A 168 -1.27 19.68 -22.01
C ALA A 168 -1.31 21.21 -21.85
N GLY A 169 -1.12 21.94 -22.95
CA GLY A 169 -1.14 23.41 -22.99
C GLY A 169 0.22 24.09 -23.11
N SER A 170 1.35 23.37 -23.01
CA SER A 170 2.68 23.98 -23.24
C SER A 170 3.00 24.10 -24.74
N THR A 171 2.41 25.09 -25.42
CA THR A 171 2.92 25.55 -26.73
C THR A 171 4.28 26.23 -26.54
N ALA A 172 5.35 25.44 -26.48
CA ALA A 172 6.71 25.95 -26.67
C ALA A 172 6.93 26.13 -28.17
N GLY A 173 6.63 27.33 -28.67
CA GLY A 173 6.74 27.66 -30.08
C GLY A 173 6.38 29.09 -30.39
N ASN A 174 6.92 30.06 -29.64
CA ASN A 174 7.01 31.44 -30.12
C ASN A 174 8.50 31.80 -30.22
N PRO A 175 9.10 31.83 -31.42
CA PRO A 175 10.42 32.41 -31.60
C PRO A 175 10.26 33.92 -31.36
N GLN A 176 10.87 34.42 -30.28
CA GLN A 176 10.96 35.85 -30.04
C GLN A 176 11.57 36.54 -31.27
N PRO A 177 10.97 37.61 -31.82
CA PRO A 177 11.58 38.35 -32.90
C PRO A 177 12.86 38.99 -32.36
N ARG A 178 13.97 38.77 -33.06
CA ARG A 178 15.19 39.55 -32.85
C ARG A 178 14.84 41.01 -33.09
N SER A 179 14.99 41.82 -32.05
CA SER A 179 15.10 43.27 -32.21
C SER A 179 16.47 43.55 -32.79
N ASP A 180 16.48 44.08 -34.01
CA ASP A 180 17.63 44.74 -34.61
C ASP A 180 18.08 45.95 -33.77
#